data_AF-A0A950GBM2-F1
#
_entry.id   AF-A0A950GBM2-F1
#
_cell.length_a   1.000
_cell.length_b   1.000
_cell.length_c   1.000
_cell.angle_alpha   90.00
_cell.angle_beta   90.00
_cell.angle_gamma   90.00
#
_symmetry.space_group_name_H-M   'P 1'
#
loop_
_entity.id
_entity.type
_entity.pdbx_description
1 polymer ?
#
loop_
_entity_poly.entity_id
_entity_poly.type
_entity_poly.pdbx_seq_one_letter_code
_entity_poly.pdbx_strand_id
1 'polypeptide(L)'
;MPGVVVKTFVDPKDAAEDIVDADAAYGTVPPELLARATKLRWICADRAGLSGAWFYDELVKGDVIVTNMRGSYNEHLGGHAVAFLLAFARRFDHYLPQQQWRRGPEMIDLPQRQC
;
A
#
# COMPACT_ATOMS: atom_id res chain seq x y z
N MET A 1 -23.90 4.43 -2.55
CA MET A 1 -24.52 4.68 -3.86
C MET A 1 -25.65 3.68 -4.04
N PRO A 2 -26.90 4.11 -4.28
CA PRO A 2 -27.99 3.18 -4.59
C PRO A 2 -27.66 2.39 -5.86
N GLY A 3 -27.91 1.07 -5.86
CA GLY A 3 -27.78 0.23 -7.05
C GLY A 3 -26.40 -0.40 -7.33
N VAL A 4 -25.39 -0.14 -6.50
CA VAL A 4 -24.08 -0.83 -6.62
C VAL A 4 -24.14 -2.16 -5.86
N VAL A 5 -23.85 -3.26 -6.56
CA VAL A 5 -23.69 -4.59 -5.98
C VAL A 5 -22.20 -4.86 -5.80
N VAL A 6 -21.79 -5.22 -4.59
CA VAL A 6 -20.40 -5.58 -4.27
C VAL A 6 -20.36 -7.03 -3.80
N LYS A 7 -19.47 -7.81 -4.40
CA LYS A 7 -19.17 -9.19 -4.00
C LYS A 7 -17.69 -9.32 -3.73
N THR A 8 -17.33 -10.09 -2.71
CA THR A 8 -15.92 -10.29 -2.32
C THR A 8 -15.59 -11.76 -2.34
N PHE A 9 -14.40 -12.07 -2.84
CA PHE A 9 -13.91 -13.43 -3.00
C PHE A 9 -12.51 -13.50 -2.38
N VAL A 10 -12.22 -14.63 -1.73
CA VAL A 10 -10.87 -14.87 -1.16
C VAL A 10 -9.94 -15.39 -2.25
N ASP A 11 -10.40 -16.37 -3.03
CA ASP A 11 -9.71 -16.81 -4.24
C ASP A 11 -10.34 -16.12 -5.46
N PRO A 12 -9.57 -15.42 -6.30
CA PRO A 12 -10.06 -14.84 -7.55
C PRO A 12 -10.84 -15.84 -8.41
N LYS A 13 -10.49 -17.13 -8.39
CA LYS A 13 -11.16 -18.16 -9.19
C LYS A 13 -12.64 -18.33 -8.86
N ASP A 14 -13.03 -18.03 -7.63
CA ASP A 14 -14.43 -18.12 -7.18
C ASP A 14 -15.30 -17.02 -7.80
N ALA A 15 -14.71 -15.94 -8.33
CA ALA A 15 -15.41 -14.85 -9.02
C ALA A 15 -15.77 -15.18 -10.47
N ALA A 16 -15.54 -16.41 -10.90
CA ALA A 16 -15.76 -16.95 -12.23
C ALA A 16 -17.11 -16.52 -12.87
N GLU A 17 -18.22 -16.73 -12.16
CA GLU A 17 -19.55 -16.41 -12.69
C GLU A 17 -19.85 -14.91 -12.63
N ASP A 18 -19.42 -14.25 -11.56
CA ASP A 18 -19.68 -12.83 -11.30
C ASP A 18 -18.86 -11.88 -12.16
N ILE A 19 -17.67 -12.29 -12.63
CA ILE A 19 -16.85 -11.43 -13.49
C ILE A 19 -17.48 -11.22 -14.87
N VAL A 20 -18.40 -12.09 -15.29
CA VAL A 20 -19.00 -12.08 -16.63
C VAL A 20 -19.72 -10.75 -16.88
N ASP A 21 -20.51 -10.27 -15.91
CA ASP A 21 -21.29 -9.05 -15.99
C ASP A 21 -20.79 -7.90 -15.10
N ALA A 22 -19.67 -8.09 -14.40
CA ALA A 22 -19.05 -7.05 -13.58
C ALA A 22 -18.60 -5.84 -14.41
N ASP A 23 -18.95 -4.64 -13.94
CA ASP A 23 -18.47 -3.37 -14.50
C ASP A 23 -17.03 -3.05 -14.10
N ALA A 24 -16.64 -3.44 -12.88
CA ALA A 24 -15.37 -3.12 -12.27
C ALA A 24 -14.86 -4.24 -11.37
N ALA A 25 -13.54 -4.34 -11.24
CA ALA A 25 -12.87 -5.26 -10.31
C ALA A 25 -11.86 -4.50 -9.44
N TYR A 26 -11.69 -4.96 -8.21
CA TYR A 26 -10.67 -4.49 -7.29
C TYR A 26 -9.70 -5.62 -6.96
N GLY A 27 -8.40 -5.36 -7.07
CA GLY A 27 -7.34 -6.35 -6.88
C GLY A 27 -6.76 -6.88 -8.19
N THR A 28 -6.45 -8.17 -8.22
CA THR A 28 -5.83 -8.84 -9.39
C THR A 28 -6.87 -9.67 -10.13
N VAL A 29 -6.97 -9.46 -11.44
CA VAL A 29 -7.82 -10.25 -12.36
C VAL A 29 -6.91 -11.11 -13.23
N PRO A 30 -6.85 -12.44 -13.00
CA PRO A 30 -6.09 -13.35 -13.84
C PRO A 30 -6.62 -13.40 -15.29
N PRO A 31 -5.80 -13.80 -16.28
CA PRO A 31 -6.19 -13.88 -17.68
C PRO A 31 -7.47 -14.71 -17.91
N GLU A 32 -7.63 -15.81 -17.19
CA GLU A 32 -8.79 -16.69 -17.29
C GLU A 32 -10.11 -16.03 -16.86
N LEU A 33 -10.05 -15.05 -15.95
CA LEU A 33 -11.22 -14.28 -15.54
C LEU A 33 -11.49 -13.13 -16.52
N LEU A 34 -10.44 -12.46 -17.00
CA LEU A 34 -10.59 -11.40 -17.99
C LEU A 34 -11.21 -11.94 -19.28
N ALA A 35 -10.82 -13.14 -19.71
CA ALA A 35 -11.39 -13.79 -20.90
C ALA A 35 -12.90 -14.07 -20.80
N ARG A 36 -13.45 -14.14 -19.58
CA ARG A 36 -14.88 -14.34 -19.33
C ARG A 36 -15.66 -13.03 -19.18
N ALA A 37 -14.96 -11.93 -18.92
CA ALA A 37 -15.57 -10.66 -18.63
C ALA A 37 -16.14 -10.03 -19.90
N THR A 38 -17.44 -9.72 -19.89
CA THR A 38 -18.12 -9.13 -21.07
C THR A 38 -18.39 -7.64 -20.92
N LYS A 39 -18.37 -7.13 -19.68
CA LYS A 39 -18.70 -5.73 -19.34
C LYS A 39 -17.61 -5.01 -18.54
N LEU A 40 -16.51 -5.69 -18.23
CA LEU A 40 -15.47 -5.13 -17.37
C LEU A 40 -14.82 -3.93 -18.06
N ARG A 41 -14.87 -2.77 -17.42
CA ARG A 41 -14.32 -1.51 -17.94
C ARG A 41 -13.18 -0.97 -17.09
N TRP A 42 -13.11 -1.38 -15.83
CA TRP A 42 -12.16 -0.82 -14.88
C TRP A 42 -11.62 -1.87 -13.91
N ILE A 43 -10.29 -1.89 -13.75
CA ILE A 43 -9.61 -2.66 -12.70
C ILE A 43 -8.85 -1.67 -11.83
N CYS A 44 -9.13 -1.68 -10.53
CA CYS A 44 -8.35 -0.97 -9.54
C CYS A 44 -7.43 -1.95 -8.82
N ALA A 45 -6.14 -1.90 -9.12
CA ALA A 45 -5.17 -2.76 -8.46
C ALA A 45 -5.02 -2.40 -6.97
N ASP A 46 -4.86 -3.41 -6.13
CA ASP A 46 -4.75 -3.32 -4.68
C ASP A 46 -3.36 -2.86 -4.20
N ARG A 47 -2.43 -2.61 -5.12
CA ARG A 47 -1.03 -2.26 -4.80
C ARG A 47 -0.57 -1.03 -5.56
N ALA A 48 0.33 -0.27 -4.94
CA ALA A 48 0.98 0.89 -5.57
C ALA A 48 2.03 0.47 -6.62
N GLY A 49 2.75 -0.62 -6.35
CA GLY A 49 3.73 -1.21 -7.27
C GLY A 49 3.19 -2.49 -7.90
N LEU A 50 3.14 -2.52 -9.22
CA LEU A 50 2.74 -3.69 -10.01
C LEU A 50 3.97 -4.24 -10.72
N SER A 51 4.12 -5.57 -10.71
CA SER A 51 5.21 -6.25 -11.42
C SER A 51 4.87 -6.36 -12.91
N GLY A 52 5.88 -6.60 -13.76
CA GLY A 52 5.66 -6.84 -15.19
C GLY A 52 4.70 -8.01 -15.47
N ALA A 53 4.74 -9.07 -14.65
CA ALA A 53 3.84 -10.22 -14.77
C ALA A 53 2.37 -9.89 -14.50
N TRP A 54 2.07 -8.73 -13.91
CA TRP A 54 0.70 -8.27 -13.71
C TRP A 54 0.05 -7.81 -15.03
N PHE A 55 0.86 -7.38 -16.00
CA PHE A 55 0.41 -6.87 -17.30
C PHE A 55 0.60 -7.94 -18.39
N TYR A 56 -0.33 -8.89 -18.46
CA TYR A 56 -0.36 -9.90 -19.52
C TYR A 56 -0.91 -9.30 -20.83
N ASP A 57 -0.57 -9.95 -21.95
CA ASP A 57 -0.81 -9.46 -23.31
C ASP A 57 -2.26 -9.03 -23.57
N GLU A 58 -3.22 -9.83 -23.12
CA GLU A 58 -4.64 -9.57 -23.30
C GLU A 58 -5.10 -8.33 -22.53
N LEU A 59 -4.56 -8.11 -21.33
CA LEU A 59 -4.86 -6.92 -20.53
C LEU A 59 -4.26 -5.66 -21.15
N VAL A 60 -3.05 -5.75 -21.69
CA VAL A 60 -2.35 -4.61 -22.33
C VAL A 60 -2.99 -4.24 -23.66
N LYS A 61 -3.44 -5.22 -24.44
CA LYS A 61 -4.09 -5.01 -25.75
C LYS A 61 -5.57 -4.67 -25.63
N GLY A 62 -6.18 -4.92 -24.47
CA GLY A 62 -7.60 -4.68 -24.22
C GLY A 62 -7.92 -3.22 -23.88
N ASP A 63 -9.22 -2.93 -23.82
CA ASP A 63 -9.75 -1.58 -23.53
C ASP A 63 -10.06 -1.34 -22.04
N VAL A 64 -9.71 -2.28 -21.18
CA VAL A 64 -9.98 -2.17 -19.73
C VAL A 64 -9.04 -1.13 -19.12
N ILE A 65 -9.62 -0.12 -18.48
CA ILE A 65 -8.83 0.89 -17.78
C ILE A 65 -8.27 0.27 -16.51
N VAL A 66 -6.95 0.33 -16.35
CA VAL A 66 -6.27 -0.08 -15.12
C VAL A 66 -5.84 1.15 -14.34
N THR A 67 -6.25 1.24 -13.08
CA THR A 67 -5.70 2.17 -12.11
C THR A 67 -5.00 1.41 -10.99
N ASN A 68 -4.12 2.09 -10.27
CA ASN A 68 -3.47 1.55 -9.08
C ASN A 68 -3.42 2.61 -7.97
N MET A 69 -2.91 2.22 -6.81
CA MET A 69 -2.74 3.13 -5.68
C MET A 69 -1.39 3.88 -5.72
N ARG A 70 -0.89 4.26 -6.91
CA ARG A 70 0.36 5.02 -6.99
C ARG A 70 0.23 6.32 -6.21
N GLY A 71 1.18 6.57 -5.32
CA GLY A 71 1.27 7.80 -4.54
C GLY A 71 0.64 7.77 -3.16
N SER A 72 -0.15 6.74 -2.83
CA SER A 72 -0.80 6.61 -1.50
C SER A 72 0.19 6.50 -0.34
N TYR A 73 1.43 6.08 -0.59
CA TYR A 73 2.46 5.89 0.43
C TYR A 73 3.56 6.96 0.40
N ASN A 74 3.52 7.95 -0.50
CA ASN A 74 4.66 8.82 -0.75
C ASN A 74 5.11 9.61 0.49
N GLU A 75 4.17 10.19 1.24
CA GLU A 75 4.48 10.96 2.44
C GLU A 75 5.04 10.07 3.57
N HIS A 76 4.43 8.90 3.78
CA HIS A 76 4.83 7.96 4.81
C HIS A 76 6.18 7.32 4.49
N LEU A 77 6.43 6.98 3.23
CA LEU A 77 7.67 6.34 2.80
C LEU A 77 8.86 7.30 2.94
N GLY A 78 8.67 8.57 2.58
CA GLY A 78 9.69 9.61 2.78
C GLY A 78 10.05 9.79 4.25
N GLY A 79 9.04 9.94 5.12
CA GLY A 79 9.26 10.04 6.58
C GLY A 79 9.95 8.81 7.16
N HIS A 80 9.55 7.62 6.73
CA HIS A 80 10.15 6.36 7.19
C HIS A 80 11.61 6.20 6.73
N ALA A 81 11.93 6.57 5.48
CA ALA A 81 13.29 6.53 4.96
C ALA A 81 14.24 7.45 5.75
N VAL A 82 13.80 8.69 6.03
CA VAL A 82 14.60 9.63 6.85
C VAL A 82 14.74 9.12 8.28
N ALA A 83 13.66 8.59 8.88
CA ALA A 83 13.73 8.01 10.22
C ALA A 83 14.73 6.86 10.30
N PHE A 84 14.76 5.96 9.31
CA PHE A 84 15.70 4.85 9.24
C PHE A 84 17.14 5.33 9.01
N LEU A 85 17.34 6.32 8.14
CA LEU A 85 18.65 6.95 7.95
C LEU A 85 19.19 7.53 9.26
N LEU A 86 18.36 8.26 10.01
CA LEU A 86 18.73 8.84 11.31
C LEU A 86 18.99 7.77 12.37
N ALA A 87 18.14 6.75 12.45
CA ALA A 87 18.32 5.62 13.35
C ALA A 87 19.64 4.90 13.08
N PHE A 88 19.96 4.64 11.82
CA PHE A 88 21.23 4.07 11.40
C PHE A 88 22.42 4.97 11.76
N ALA A 89 22.36 6.26 11.42
CA ALA A 89 23.42 7.23 11.72
C ALA A 89 23.70 7.38 13.23
N ARG A 90 22.68 7.17 14.07
CA ARG A 90 22.78 7.24 15.53
C ARG A 90 23.02 5.87 16.19
N ARG A 91 23.28 4.82 15.40
CA ARG A 91 23.53 3.46 15.87
C ARG A 91 22.42 2.96 16.80
N PHE A 92 21.18 3.27 16.46
CA PHE A 92 20.01 2.87 17.24
C PHE A 92 19.90 1.35 17.32
N ASP A 93 20.34 0.62 16.31
CA ASP A 93 20.55 -0.84 16.33
C ASP A 93 21.38 -1.30 17.54
N HIS A 94 22.37 -0.52 17.94
CA HIS A 94 23.26 -0.82 19.06
C HIS A 94 22.71 -0.28 20.39
N TYR A 95 22.26 0.98 20.44
CA TYR A 95 21.93 1.66 21.70
C TYR A 95 20.49 1.44 22.20
N LEU A 96 19.48 1.25 21.33
CA LEU A 96 18.09 1.02 21.78
C LEU A 96 17.95 -0.24 22.65
N PRO A 97 18.49 -1.42 22.25
CA PRO A 97 18.32 -2.65 23.02
C PRO A 97 18.99 -2.60 24.40
N GLN A 98 20.04 -1.78 24.55
CA GLN A 98 20.78 -1.67 25.79
C GLN A 98 19.99 -0.97 26.89
N GLN A 99 18.94 -0.21 26.55
CA GLN A 99 18.10 0.56 27.47
C GLN A 99 18.91 1.47 28.43
N GLN A 100 20.15 1.81 28.08
CA GLN A 100 21.02 2.67 28.88
C GLN A 100 20.72 4.15 28.64
N TRP A 101 19.43 4.51 28.64
CA TRP A 101 18.96 5.89 28.64
C TRP A 101 19.22 6.50 30.01
N ARG A 102 20.51 6.65 30.36
CA ARG A 102 20.92 7.45 31.49
C ARG A 102 20.46 8.86 31.18
N ARG A 103 19.61 9.44 32.04
CA ARG A 103 19.41 10.90 32.04
C ARG A 103 20.82 11.52 32.04
N GLY A 104 21.04 12.51 31.18
CA GLY A 104 22.33 13.19 31.06
C GLY A 104 22.80 13.77 32.40
N PRO A 105 23.98 14.40 32.46
CA PRO A 105 24.35 15.19 33.64
C PRO A 105 23.17 16.10 34.01
N GLU A 106 22.88 16.23 35.31
CA GLU A 106 21.74 16.99 35.83
C GLU A 106 21.49 18.22 34.96
N MET A 107 20.28 18.36 34.42
CA MET A 107 19.90 19.63 33.77
C MET A 107 20.24 20.73 34.76
N ILE A 108 21.03 21.71 34.32
CA ILE A 108 21.35 22.89 35.12
C ILE A 108 20.01 23.51 35.50
N ASP A 109 19.61 23.39 36.76
CA ASP A 109 18.47 24.13 37.28
C ASP A 109 18.81 25.61 37.16
N LEU A 110 18.04 26.33 36.33
CA LEU A 110 18.14 27.78 36.28
C LEU A 110 17.80 28.29 37.69
N PRO A 111 18.66 29.11 38.32
CA PRO A 111 18.39 29.62 39.65
C PRO A 111 17.05 30.35 39.62
N GLN A 112 16.11 29.88 40.45
CA GLN A 112 14.82 30.54 40.63
C GLN A 112 15.13 31.96 41.14
N ARG A 113 14.68 32.98 40.39
CA ARG A 113 14.79 34.38 40.84
C ARG A 113 14.02 34.50 42.15
N GLN A 114 14.73 34.71 43.26
CA GLN A 114 14.12 35.18 44.49
C GLN A 114 13.55 36.57 44.24
N CYS A 115 12.22 36.67 44.31
CA CYS A 115 11.51 37.93 44.50
C CYS A 115 11.62 38.37 45.95
#